data_AF-A0A090X057-F1
#
_entry.id   AF-A0A090X057-F1
#
_cell.length_a   1.000
_cell.length_b   1.000
_cell.length_c   1.000
_cell.angle_alpha   90.00
_cell.angle_beta   90.00
_cell.angle_gamma   90.00
#
_symmetry.space_group_name_H-M   'P 1'
#
loop_
_entity.id
_entity.type
_entity.pdbx_description
1 polymer ?
#
loop_
_entity_poly.entity_id
_entity_poly.type
_entity_poly.pdbx_seq_one_letter_code
_entity_poly.pdbx_strand_id
1 'polypeptide(L)'
;MKGLHSWIRVQTGPIDPKARANTFSNEHMGEAIRFVSSHEVGHTFGLKHNMGASFSYPVDSLRSKTFTSKMGGTAPSIMDYARFNYVAQPEDNVTDITPKIGGVYDKYAIDWGYRWIENRTAHQEIPLLNQWIRKHENDPLYFYGAQQAEVVDPRSQSEDLGDNAVKASEYGLKNLKRILPNILDWTEEEGKDYYKASKLYKAVIDQWGEPIMVMLWQILVAFMLIIPFMEMAKTPLSPYLQKYKRKL
;
A
#
# COMPACT_ATOMS: atom_id res chain seq x y z
N MET A 1 14.18 -15.23 -1.07
CA MET A 1 12.80 -15.06 -1.56
C MET A 1 11.84 -15.13 -0.38
N LYS A 2 11.09 -14.07 -0.12
CA LYS A 2 9.96 -14.07 0.82
C LYS A 2 8.81 -14.80 0.12
N GLY A 3 8.25 -15.84 0.73
CA GLY A 3 7.12 -16.58 0.16
C GLY A 3 5.79 -15.97 0.62
N LEU A 4 4.75 -16.06 -0.21
CA LEU A 4 3.38 -15.60 0.10
C LEU A 4 2.90 -16.09 1.48
N HIS A 5 3.20 -17.36 1.80
CA HIS A 5 2.96 -17.94 3.12
C HIS A 5 3.58 -17.10 4.25
N SER A 6 4.86 -16.76 4.16
CA SER A 6 5.57 -15.98 5.18
C SER A 6 4.98 -14.57 5.34
N TRP A 7 4.56 -13.92 4.25
CA TRP A 7 3.92 -12.61 4.32
C TRP A 7 2.62 -12.64 5.10
N ILE A 8 1.73 -13.59 4.79
CA ILE A 8 0.46 -13.75 5.49
C ILE A 8 0.71 -13.97 6.99
N ARG A 9 1.62 -14.88 7.36
CA ARG A 9 1.95 -15.16 8.76
C ARG A 9 2.41 -13.90 9.50
N VAL A 10 3.31 -13.12 8.89
CA VAL A 10 3.95 -11.98 9.56
C VAL A 10 3.07 -10.73 9.55
N GLN A 11 2.30 -10.49 8.49
CA GLN A 11 1.49 -9.28 8.36
C GLN A 11 0.09 -9.43 8.98
N THR A 12 -0.44 -10.65 9.09
CA THR A 12 -1.83 -10.88 9.54
C THR A 12 -1.96 -11.80 10.76
N GLY A 13 -0.90 -12.55 11.14
CA GLY A 13 -0.93 -13.49 12.27
C GLY A 13 -1.49 -12.95 13.60
N PRO A 14 -1.25 -11.67 13.97
CA PRO A 14 -1.86 -11.09 15.17
C PRO A 14 -3.39 -11.04 15.13
N ILE A 15 -3.98 -10.77 13.97
CA ILE A 15 -5.43 -10.54 13.79
C ILE A 15 -6.18 -11.74 13.20
N ASP A 16 -5.49 -12.62 12.47
CA ASP A 16 -6.05 -13.83 11.88
C ASP A 16 -5.36 -15.08 12.46
N PRO A 17 -6.06 -15.85 13.32
CA PRO A 17 -5.53 -17.12 13.84
C PRO A 17 -5.17 -18.13 12.77
N LYS A 18 -5.81 -18.11 11.59
CA LYS A 18 -5.52 -19.04 10.49
C LYS A 18 -4.11 -18.81 9.93
N ALA A 19 -3.67 -17.56 9.92
CA ALA A 19 -2.33 -17.16 9.51
C ALA A 19 -1.23 -17.58 10.50
N ARG A 20 -1.56 -18.21 11.63
CA ARG A 20 -0.54 -18.70 12.59
C ARG A 20 -0.05 -20.10 12.25
N ALA A 21 -0.81 -20.87 11.48
CA ALA A 21 -0.50 -22.25 11.15
C ALA A 21 0.79 -22.38 10.31
N ASN A 22 1.52 -23.48 10.50
CA ASN A 22 2.69 -23.81 9.67
C ASN A 22 2.33 -24.27 8.26
N THR A 23 1.11 -24.77 8.09
CA THR A 23 0.51 -25.17 6.81
C THR A 23 -0.89 -24.60 6.79
N PHE A 24 -1.20 -23.78 5.79
CA PHE A 24 -2.53 -23.22 5.61
C PHE A 24 -3.48 -24.25 5.00
N SER A 25 -4.79 -24.07 5.25
CA SER A 25 -5.79 -24.80 4.49
C SER A 25 -5.74 -24.38 3.02
N ASN A 26 -6.24 -25.24 2.12
CA ASN A 26 -6.30 -24.95 0.69
C ASN A 26 -7.10 -23.67 0.42
N GLU A 27 -8.16 -23.42 1.19
CA GLU A 27 -9.00 -22.23 1.07
C GLU A 27 -8.20 -20.98 1.46
N HIS A 28 -7.50 -21.01 2.60
CA HIS A 28 -6.75 -19.84 3.07
C HIS A 28 -5.56 -19.50 2.16
N MET A 29 -4.81 -20.50 1.71
CA MET A 29 -3.76 -20.29 0.71
C MET A 29 -4.34 -19.88 -0.65
N GLY A 30 -5.46 -20.50 -1.05
CA GLY A 30 -6.16 -20.22 -2.30
C GLY A 30 -6.63 -18.77 -2.42
N GLU A 31 -7.14 -18.18 -1.33
CA GLU A 31 -7.52 -16.76 -1.31
C GLU A 31 -6.32 -15.83 -1.54
N ALA A 32 -5.17 -16.15 -0.96
CA ALA A 32 -3.96 -15.36 -1.18
C ALA A 32 -3.39 -15.54 -2.59
N ILE A 33 -3.41 -16.77 -3.13
CA ILE A 33 -3.03 -17.03 -4.52
C ILE A 33 -3.98 -16.30 -5.46
N ARG A 34 -5.29 -16.33 -5.19
CA ARG A 34 -6.30 -15.60 -5.97
C ARG A 34 -5.96 -14.12 -6.06
N PHE A 35 -5.56 -13.48 -4.96
CA PHE A 35 -5.11 -12.09 -4.97
C PHE A 35 -3.89 -11.88 -5.89
N VAL A 36 -2.79 -12.62 -5.66
CA VAL A 36 -1.56 -12.47 -6.45
C VAL A 36 -1.78 -12.77 -7.93
N SER A 37 -2.45 -13.87 -8.25
CA SER A 37 -2.79 -14.20 -9.64
C SER A 37 -3.67 -13.16 -10.30
N SER A 38 -4.57 -12.51 -9.56
CA SER A 38 -5.40 -11.44 -10.12
C SER A 38 -4.59 -10.17 -10.40
N HIS A 39 -3.59 -9.86 -9.57
CA HIS A 39 -2.64 -8.79 -9.81
C HIS A 39 -1.87 -9.02 -11.13
N GLU A 40 -1.33 -10.23 -11.31
CA GLU A 40 -0.61 -10.59 -12.54
C GLU A 40 -1.52 -10.58 -13.78
N VAL A 41 -2.77 -11.01 -13.64
CA VAL A 41 -3.78 -10.89 -14.71
C VAL A 41 -4.07 -9.42 -15.01
N GLY A 42 -4.07 -8.52 -14.02
CA GLY A 42 -4.16 -7.08 -14.25
C GLY A 42 -3.08 -6.56 -15.20
N HIS A 43 -1.84 -7.06 -15.08
CA HIS A 43 -0.77 -6.72 -16.02
C HIS A 43 -1.01 -7.21 -17.45
N THR A 44 -1.73 -8.33 -17.64
CA THR A 44 -2.08 -8.80 -19.00
C THR A 44 -3.12 -7.89 -19.67
N PHE A 45 -3.94 -7.19 -18.87
CA PHE A 45 -4.80 -6.08 -19.31
C PHE A 45 -4.06 -4.73 -19.41
N GLY A 46 -2.73 -4.73 -19.33
CA GLY A 46 -1.92 -3.52 -19.46
C GLY A 46 -1.96 -2.59 -18.23
N LEU A 47 -2.56 -3.01 -17.12
CA LEU A 47 -2.53 -2.23 -15.88
C LEU A 47 -1.11 -2.25 -15.32
N LYS A 48 -0.58 -1.06 -14.99
CA LYS A 48 0.70 -0.91 -14.30
C LYS A 48 0.50 -0.95 -12.78
N HIS A 49 1.58 -1.16 -12.04
CA HIS A 49 1.56 -0.95 -10.60
C HIS A 49 1.02 0.45 -10.26
N ASN A 50 0.06 0.49 -9.35
CA ASN A 50 -0.44 1.72 -8.77
C ASN A 50 0.03 1.78 -7.31
N MET A 51 1.28 2.19 -7.12
CA MET A 51 1.94 2.25 -5.80
C MET A 51 1.36 3.33 -4.88
N GLY A 52 0.45 4.17 -5.40
CA GLY A 52 -0.20 5.21 -4.61
C GLY A 52 -1.67 4.93 -4.30
N ALA A 53 -2.19 3.76 -4.63
CA ALA A 53 -3.61 3.48 -4.46
C ALA A 53 -4.01 3.51 -2.98
N SER A 54 -3.20 2.89 -2.12
CA SER A 54 -3.44 2.74 -0.68
C SER A 54 -3.41 4.07 0.06
N PHE A 55 -2.66 5.05 -0.44
CA PHE A 55 -2.62 6.43 0.09
C PHE A 55 -4.01 7.07 0.17
N SER A 56 -4.95 6.64 -0.66
CA SER A 56 -6.33 7.13 -0.64
C SER A 56 -7.13 6.73 0.61
N TYR A 57 -6.67 5.74 1.38
CA TYR A 57 -7.35 5.25 2.58
C TYR A 57 -6.67 5.79 3.83
N PRO A 58 -7.41 6.47 4.73
CA PRO A 58 -6.85 6.89 6.01
C PRO A 58 -6.40 5.69 6.83
N VAL A 59 -5.21 5.75 7.45
CA VAL A 59 -4.66 4.65 8.25
C VAL A 59 -5.63 4.18 9.35
N ASP A 60 -6.32 5.11 10.01
CA ASP A 60 -7.32 4.75 11.03
C ASP A 60 -8.55 4.05 10.44
N SER A 61 -8.91 4.37 9.19
CA SER A 61 -10.04 3.72 8.50
C SER A 61 -9.74 2.27 8.15
N LEU A 62 -8.47 1.94 7.88
CA LEU A 62 -8.02 0.55 7.67
C LEU A 62 -8.18 -0.33 8.92
N ARG A 63 -8.32 0.27 10.09
CA ARG A 63 -8.65 -0.40 11.36
C ARG A 63 -10.16 -0.56 11.58
N SER A 64 -11.00 -0.04 10.69
CA SER A 64 -12.45 -0.17 10.81
C SER A 64 -12.96 -1.31 9.94
N LYS A 65 -13.56 -2.33 10.58
CA LYS A 65 -14.23 -3.44 9.88
C LYS A 65 -15.27 -2.94 8.87
N THR A 66 -16.09 -1.97 9.25
CA THR A 66 -17.13 -1.43 8.36
C THR A 66 -16.54 -0.72 7.16
N PHE A 67 -15.42 -0.01 7.33
CA PHE A 67 -14.75 0.67 6.24
C PHE A 67 -14.11 -0.32 5.27
N THR A 68 -13.30 -1.26 5.76
CA THR A 68 -12.62 -2.24 4.89
C THR A 68 -13.61 -3.14 4.16
N SER A 69 -14.72 -3.54 4.80
CA SER A 69 -15.80 -4.27 4.13
C SER A 69 -16.49 -3.46 3.04
N LYS A 70 -16.73 -2.16 3.27
CA LYS A 70 -17.35 -1.25 2.28
C LYS A 70 -16.41 -0.97 1.10
N MET A 71 -15.15 -0.71 1.39
CA MET A 71 -14.15 -0.25 0.42
C MET A 71 -13.45 -1.41 -0.31
N GLY A 72 -13.67 -2.65 0.11
CA GLY A 72 -13.12 -3.83 -0.53
C GLY A 72 -11.67 -4.10 -0.15
N GLY A 73 -11.29 -3.88 1.11
CA GLY A 73 -9.97 -4.22 1.63
C GLY A 73 -9.08 -3.02 1.95
N THR A 74 -7.82 -3.12 1.52
CA THR A 74 -6.73 -2.21 1.92
C THR A 74 -6.37 -1.13 0.90
N ALA A 75 -6.84 -1.24 -0.34
CA ALA A 75 -6.59 -0.26 -1.40
C ALA A 75 -7.74 -0.24 -2.43
N PRO A 76 -7.93 0.85 -3.18
CA PRO A 76 -8.89 0.94 -4.27
C PRO A 76 -8.41 0.24 -5.56
N SER A 77 -7.16 -0.23 -5.60
CA SER A 77 -6.59 -1.00 -6.70
C SER A 77 -5.87 -2.23 -6.18
N ILE A 78 -6.06 -3.38 -6.84
CA ILE A 78 -5.26 -4.58 -6.60
C ILE A 78 -3.83 -4.44 -7.14
N MET A 79 -3.55 -3.43 -7.96
CA MET A 79 -2.23 -3.18 -8.57
C MET A 79 -1.25 -2.49 -7.62
N ASP A 80 -1.67 -2.22 -6.39
CA ASP A 80 -0.82 -1.73 -5.30
C ASP A 80 -0.17 -2.90 -4.54
N TYR A 81 0.97 -2.64 -3.94
CA TYR A 81 1.68 -3.54 -3.04
C TYR A 81 1.17 -3.44 -1.58
N ALA A 82 0.03 -2.80 -1.35
CA ALA A 82 -0.75 -2.83 -0.10
C ALA A 82 -1.46 -4.18 0.14
N ARG A 83 -0.70 -5.28 0.10
CA ARG A 83 -1.21 -6.67 -0.04
C ARG A 83 -2.01 -7.17 1.16
N PHE A 84 -1.52 -6.94 2.37
CA PHE A 84 -2.19 -7.36 3.61
C PHE A 84 -2.29 -6.21 4.61
N ASN A 85 -3.39 -6.19 5.36
CA ASN A 85 -3.67 -5.15 6.35
C ASN A 85 -2.81 -5.31 7.62
N TYR A 86 -1.53 -4.97 7.53
CA TYR A 86 -0.62 -5.00 8.68
C TYR A 86 -0.89 -3.90 9.72
N VAL A 87 -1.78 -2.95 9.39
CA VAL A 87 -2.21 -1.85 10.26
C VAL A 87 -3.26 -2.30 11.26
N ALA A 88 -4.17 -3.20 10.87
CA ALA A 88 -5.21 -3.70 11.76
C ALA A 88 -4.63 -4.39 13.00
N GLN A 89 -5.28 -4.15 14.15
CA GLN A 89 -4.91 -4.66 15.45
C GLN A 89 -5.94 -5.71 15.93
N PRO A 90 -5.58 -6.61 16.87
CA PRO A 90 -6.51 -7.65 17.34
C PRO A 90 -7.85 -7.10 17.85
N GLU A 91 -7.82 -5.94 18.51
CA GLU A 91 -9.01 -5.23 19.01
C GLU A 91 -9.97 -4.72 17.91
N ASP A 92 -9.49 -4.58 16.67
CA ASP A 92 -10.23 -3.95 15.58
C ASP A 92 -11.23 -4.91 14.90
N ASN A 93 -11.04 -6.22 15.05
CA ASN A 93 -11.90 -7.27 14.47
C ASN A 93 -12.11 -7.13 12.94
N VAL A 94 -11.13 -6.58 12.22
CA VAL A 94 -11.15 -6.45 10.75
C VAL A 94 -11.04 -7.83 10.12
N THR A 95 -11.95 -8.13 9.18
CA THR A 95 -11.99 -9.42 8.46
C THR A 95 -11.54 -9.30 7.01
N ASP A 96 -11.76 -8.14 6.37
CA ASP A 96 -11.31 -7.86 5.01
C ASP A 96 -9.90 -7.27 5.06
N ILE A 97 -8.90 -8.16 5.00
CA ILE A 97 -7.49 -7.84 5.24
C ILE A 97 -6.63 -7.79 3.97
N THR A 98 -7.22 -8.00 2.79
CA THR A 98 -6.55 -7.93 1.49
C THR A 98 -7.37 -7.09 0.50
N PRO A 99 -6.77 -6.45 -0.51
CA PRO A 99 -7.51 -5.81 -1.58
C PRO A 99 -8.38 -6.83 -2.32
N LYS A 100 -9.65 -6.50 -2.54
CA LYS A 100 -10.56 -7.29 -3.36
C LYS A 100 -10.40 -6.93 -4.84
N ILE A 101 -10.57 -7.93 -5.70
CA ILE A 101 -10.58 -7.76 -7.17
C ILE A 101 -11.66 -6.76 -7.58
N GLY A 102 -11.30 -5.84 -8.48
CA GLY A 102 -12.24 -4.85 -8.99
C GLY A 102 -12.52 -3.76 -7.97
N GLY A 103 -11.46 -3.24 -7.33
CA GLY A 103 -11.53 -2.01 -6.56
C GLY A 103 -12.01 -0.83 -7.43
N VAL A 104 -12.30 0.29 -6.78
CA VAL A 104 -12.84 1.50 -7.45
C VAL A 104 -11.93 1.95 -8.59
N TYR A 105 -10.61 1.97 -8.36
CA TYR A 105 -9.62 2.35 -9.37
C TYR A 105 -9.52 1.30 -10.48
N ASP A 106 -9.48 0.01 -10.16
CA ASP A 106 -9.32 -1.05 -11.18
C ASP A 106 -10.50 -1.05 -12.16
N LYS A 107 -11.72 -0.93 -11.63
CA LYS A 107 -12.94 -0.83 -12.46
C LYS A 107 -12.88 0.39 -13.36
N TYR A 108 -12.44 1.52 -12.83
CA TYR A 108 -12.25 2.74 -13.60
C TYR A 108 -11.18 2.61 -14.69
N ALA A 109 -10.03 2.01 -14.37
CA ALA A 109 -8.94 1.84 -15.34
C ALA A 109 -9.35 0.90 -16.48
N ILE A 110 -10.04 -0.20 -16.16
CA ILE A 110 -10.59 -1.11 -17.17
C ILE A 110 -11.69 -0.42 -17.98
N ASP A 111 -12.59 0.32 -17.34
CA ASP A 111 -13.63 1.10 -18.04
C ASP A 111 -13.00 2.10 -19.01
N TRP A 112 -12.03 2.88 -18.55
CA TRP A 112 -11.35 3.87 -19.38
C TRP A 112 -10.58 3.24 -20.55
N GLY A 113 -9.90 2.11 -20.33
CA GLY A 113 -9.05 1.47 -21.34
C GLY A 113 -9.77 0.53 -22.31
N TYR A 114 -10.93 -0.02 -21.93
CA TYR A 114 -11.60 -1.10 -22.67
C TYR A 114 -13.09 -0.86 -22.95
N ARG A 115 -13.71 0.23 -22.47
CA ARG A 115 -15.11 0.54 -22.81
C ARG A 115 -15.24 0.76 -24.31
N TRP A 116 -16.04 -0.09 -24.95
CA TRP A 116 -16.42 0.09 -26.35
C TRP A 116 -17.23 1.38 -26.54
N ILE A 117 -16.81 2.23 -27.47
CA ILE A 117 -17.52 3.44 -27.87
C ILE A 117 -17.89 3.33 -29.35
N GLU A 118 -19.17 3.14 -29.62
CA GLU A 118 -19.66 2.96 -30.99
C GLU A 118 -19.39 4.18 -31.88
N ASN A 119 -19.14 3.91 -33.17
CA ASN A 119 -19.02 4.91 -34.23
C ASN A 119 -17.91 5.96 -34.01
N ARG A 120 -16.82 5.59 -33.34
CA ARG A 120 -15.63 6.44 -33.18
C ARG A 120 -14.35 5.70 -33.56
N THR A 121 -13.39 6.45 -34.06
CA THR A 121 -11.98 6.03 -34.14
C THR A 121 -11.25 6.42 -32.86
N ALA A 122 -10.10 5.79 -32.57
CA ALA A 122 -9.29 6.08 -31.38
C ALA A 122 -9.01 7.59 -31.17
N HIS A 123 -8.75 8.34 -32.23
CA HIS A 123 -8.50 9.79 -32.12
C HIS A 123 -9.76 10.59 -31.77
N GLN A 124 -10.94 10.13 -32.20
CA GLN A 124 -12.23 10.78 -31.92
C GLN A 124 -12.73 10.52 -30.48
N GLU A 125 -12.15 9.53 -29.80
CA GLU A 125 -12.46 9.21 -28.41
C GLU A 125 -11.71 10.10 -27.42
N ILE A 126 -10.55 10.65 -27.80
CA ILE A 126 -9.67 11.44 -26.91
C ILE A 126 -10.42 12.51 -26.10
N PRO A 127 -11.30 13.36 -26.67
CA PRO A 127 -12.02 14.36 -25.88
C PRO A 127 -12.92 13.75 -24.80
N LEU A 128 -13.58 12.62 -25.10
CA LEU A 128 -14.44 11.90 -24.16
C LEU A 128 -13.63 11.20 -23.07
N LEU A 129 -12.55 10.52 -23.45
CA LEU A 129 -11.64 9.86 -22.51
C LEU A 129 -10.99 10.87 -21.55
N ASN A 130 -10.61 12.05 -22.05
CA ASN A 130 -10.15 13.15 -21.20
C ASN A 130 -11.24 13.60 -20.24
N GLN A 131 -12.50 13.73 -20.68
CA GLN A 131 -13.60 14.08 -19.77
C GLN A 131 -13.79 13.05 -18.65
N TRP A 132 -13.65 11.75 -18.95
CA TRP A 132 -13.72 10.69 -17.94
C TRP A 132 -12.60 10.80 -16.90
N ILE A 133 -11.37 11.10 -17.33
CA ILE A 133 -10.26 11.40 -16.41
C ILE A 133 -10.58 12.62 -15.55
N ARG A 134 -11.02 13.71 -16.19
CA ARG A 134 -11.31 14.98 -15.51
C ARG A 134 -12.41 14.87 -14.47
N LYS A 135 -13.39 13.97 -14.68
CA LYS A 135 -14.47 13.71 -13.71
C LYS A 135 -13.95 13.28 -12.34
N HIS A 136 -12.78 12.66 -12.29
CA HIS A 136 -12.14 12.15 -11.09
C HIS A 136 -10.91 12.97 -10.67
N GLU A 137 -10.72 14.17 -11.24
CA GLU A 137 -9.68 15.09 -10.80
C GLU A 137 -9.81 15.37 -9.30
N ASN A 138 -8.69 15.24 -8.59
CA ASN A 138 -8.58 15.46 -7.13
C ASN A 138 -9.38 14.48 -6.26
N ASP A 139 -9.93 13.39 -6.81
CA ASP A 139 -10.50 12.30 -6.01
C ASP A 139 -9.38 11.29 -5.64
N PRO A 140 -9.04 11.13 -4.35
CA PRO A 140 -7.99 10.21 -3.93
C PRO A 140 -8.24 8.76 -4.36
N LEU A 141 -9.49 8.32 -4.48
CA LEU A 141 -9.83 6.94 -4.88
C LEU A 141 -9.40 6.60 -6.31
N TYR A 142 -9.18 7.63 -7.13
CA TYR A 142 -8.79 7.53 -8.53
C TYR A 142 -7.32 7.94 -8.75
N PHE A 143 -6.56 8.12 -7.67
CA PHE A 143 -5.16 8.50 -7.75
C PHE A 143 -4.31 7.37 -8.34
N TYR A 144 -3.43 7.73 -9.27
CA TYR A 144 -2.41 6.85 -9.82
C TYR A 144 -1.03 7.30 -9.37
N GLY A 145 -0.39 6.45 -8.55
CA GLY A 145 1.00 6.58 -8.16
C GLY A 145 1.87 5.63 -8.98
N ALA A 146 2.74 6.17 -9.83
CA ALA A 146 3.65 5.34 -10.62
C ALA A 146 4.68 4.64 -9.72
N GLN A 147 5.10 3.44 -10.12
CA GLN A 147 6.26 2.80 -9.50
C GLN A 147 7.52 3.61 -9.75
N GLN A 148 8.33 3.81 -8.70
CA GLN A 148 9.53 4.62 -8.72
C GLN A 148 10.76 3.76 -8.40
N ALA A 149 11.87 4.02 -9.11
CA ALA A 149 13.16 3.40 -8.78
C ALA A 149 13.81 4.08 -7.56
N GLU A 150 13.80 5.42 -7.57
CA GLU A 150 14.14 6.27 -6.43
C GLU A 150 12.86 6.95 -5.94
N VAL A 151 12.55 6.87 -4.65
CA VAL A 151 11.31 7.41 -4.10
C VAL A 151 11.36 8.94 -4.11
N VAL A 152 10.55 9.57 -4.97
CA VAL A 152 10.38 11.03 -5.02
C VAL A 152 9.01 11.43 -4.47
N ASP A 153 7.94 10.75 -4.90
CA ASP A 153 6.61 10.93 -4.32
C ASP A 153 6.44 10.00 -3.10
N PRO A 154 6.37 10.55 -1.87
CA PRO A 154 6.24 9.74 -0.65
C PRO A 154 4.87 9.07 -0.50
N ARG A 155 3.91 9.39 -1.38
CA ARG A 155 2.57 8.77 -1.45
C ARG A 155 2.55 7.51 -2.32
N SER A 156 3.66 7.19 -2.99
CA SER A 156 3.76 6.09 -3.96
C SER A 156 4.94 5.18 -3.64
N GLN A 157 5.00 4.69 -2.40
CA GLN A 157 6.09 3.86 -1.92
C GLN A 157 5.72 2.38 -1.98
N SER A 158 6.72 1.54 -2.20
CA SER A 158 6.51 0.09 -2.16
C SER A 158 6.23 -0.35 -0.72
N GLU A 159 5.25 -1.25 -0.55
CA GLU A 159 4.85 -1.85 0.74
C GLU A 159 4.28 -0.85 1.78
N ASP A 160 3.99 0.39 1.38
CA ASP A 160 3.26 1.31 2.25
C ASP A 160 1.77 0.93 2.33
N LEU A 161 1.08 1.49 3.33
CA LEU A 161 -0.33 1.24 3.53
C LEU A 161 -1.00 2.45 4.19
N GLY A 162 -1.85 3.12 3.41
CA GLY A 162 -2.65 4.25 3.88
C GLY A 162 -1.96 5.60 3.73
N ASP A 163 -2.67 6.66 4.14
CA ASP A 163 -2.27 8.06 3.99
C ASP A 163 -1.10 8.52 4.90
N ASN A 164 -0.67 7.70 5.86
CA ASN A 164 0.35 8.05 6.83
C ASN A 164 1.29 6.87 7.12
N ALA A 165 2.39 6.80 6.38
CA ALA A 165 3.29 5.65 6.47
C ALA A 165 4.00 5.51 7.82
N VAL A 166 4.27 6.61 8.55
CA VAL A 166 4.82 6.55 9.92
C VAL A 166 3.82 5.88 10.86
N LYS A 167 2.56 6.31 10.84
CA LYS A 167 1.50 5.73 11.68
C LYS A 167 1.22 4.27 11.32
N ALA A 168 1.21 3.95 10.03
CA ALA A 168 1.05 2.58 9.55
C ALA A 168 2.21 1.69 10.04
N SER A 169 3.43 2.21 9.97
CA SER A 169 4.65 1.57 10.46
C SER A 169 4.60 1.29 11.97
N GLU A 170 4.12 2.23 12.78
CA GLU A 170 3.95 2.03 14.22
C GLU A 170 3.01 0.85 14.53
N TYR A 171 1.88 0.76 13.83
CA TYR A 171 0.94 -0.37 13.97
C TYR A 171 1.55 -1.70 13.50
N GLY A 172 2.26 -1.69 12.37
CA GLY A 172 3.00 -2.86 11.88
C GLY A 172 4.04 -3.35 12.89
N LEU A 173 4.85 -2.45 13.46
CA LEU A 173 5.82 -2.79 14.49
C LEU A 173 5.16 -3.31 15.77
N LYS A 174 4.02 -2.75 16.17
CA LYS A 174 3.22 -3.26 17.30
C LYS A 174 2.76 -4.69 17.05
N ASN A 175 2.38 -5.02 15.82
CA ASN A 175 2.02 -6.37 15.39
C ASN A 175 3.22 -7.34 15.41
N LEU A 176 4.39 -6.93 14.89
CA LEU A 176 5.60 -7.75 14.95
C LEU A 176 6.02 -8.08 16.39
N LYS A 177 5.93 -7.11 17.31
CA LYS A 177 6.19 -7.31 18.74
C LYS A 177 5.25 -8.35 19.37
N ARG A 178 4.02 -8.50 18.88
CA ARG A 178 3.09 -9.54 19.33
C ARG A 178 3.45 -10.92 18.78
N ILE A 179 4.02 -11.01 17.58
CA ILE A 179 4.41 -12.30 16.97
C ILE A 179 5.62 -12.89 17.67
N LEU A 180 6.63 -12.05 17.97
CA LEU A 180 7.94 -12.48 18.48
C LEU A 180 7.89 -13.49 19.64
N PRO A 181 7.14 -13.27 20.75
CA PRO A 181 7.09 -14.22 21.86
C PRO A 181 6.40 -15.55 21.51
N ASN A 182 5.58 -15.58 20.44
CA ASN A 182 4.80 -16.74 20.05
C ASN A 182 5.47 -17.59 18.96
N ILE A 183 6.66 -17.21 18.48
CA ILE A 183 7.27 -17.90 17.31
C ILE A 183 7.53 -19.37 17.60
N LEU A 184 8.03 -19.72 18.78
CA LEU A 184 8.29 -21.12 19.14
C LEU A 184 6.98 -21.92 19.15
N ASP A 185 5.98 -21.44 19.89
CA ASP A 185 4.68 -22.08 20.01
C ASP A 185 3.96 -22.23 18.65
N TRP A 186 4.00 -21.21 17.79
CA TRP A 186 3.35 -21.26 16.47
C TRP A 186 4.08 -22.14 15.45
N THR A 187 5.32 -22.53 15.73
CA THR A 187 6.13 -23.34 14.83
C THR A 187 6.45 -24.73 15.36
N GLU A 188 6.04 -25.01 16.59
CA GLU A 188 6.21 -26.31 17.25
C GLU A 188 5.51 -27.43 16.48
N GLU A 189 6.26 -28.49 16.19
CA GLU A 189 5.76 -29.73 15.63
C GLU A 189 6.54 -30.89 16.28
N GLU A 190 5.82 -31.87 16.80
CA GLU A 190 6.42 -33.02 17.48
C GLU A 190 7.44 -33.73 16.58
N GLY A 191 8.65 -33.96 17.09
CA GLY A 191 9.72 -34.63 16.37
C GLY A 191 10.36 -33.80 15.25
N LYS A 192 10.10 -32.49 15.16
CA LYS A 192 10.76 -31.56 14.22
C LYS A 192 11.76 -30.65 14.93
N ASP A 193 12.72 -30.14 14.15
CA ASP A 193 13.70 -29.16 14.62
C ASP A 193 13.15 -27.72 14.56
N TYR A 194 13.99 -26.76 14.96
CA TYR A 194 13.64 -25.32 14.97
C TYR A 194 13.70 -24.65 13.59
N TYR A 195 13.76 -25.39 12.49
CA TYR A 195 13.88 -24.80 11.16
C TYR A 195 12.69 -23.90 10.79
N LYS A 196 11.47 -24.27 11.19
CA LYS A 196 10.26 -23.43 10.97
C LYS A 196 10.29 -22.16 11.84
N ALA A 197 10.73 -22.29 13.09
CA ALA A 197 10.94 -21.16 13.99
C ALA A 197 11.95 -20.16 13.40
N SER A 198 13.11 -20.65 12.94
CA SER A 198 14.15 -19.79 12.37
C SER A 198 13.69 -19.07 11.10
N LYS A 199 12.89 -19.72 10.25
CA LYS A 199 12.24 -19.09 9.10
C LYS A 199 11.27 -17.98 9.49
N LEU A 200 10.42 -18.20 10.50
CA LEU A 200 9.48 -17.19 10.96
C LEU A 200 10.20 -16.02 11.63
N TYR A 201 11.23 -16.29 12.44
CA TYR A 201 12.12 -15.26 13.00
C TYR A 201 12.74 -14.40 11.90
N LYS A 202 13.32 -15.02 10.86
CA LYS A 202 13.91 -14.29 9.73
C LYS A 202 12.85 -13.44 9.02
N ALA A 203 11.65 -13.96 8.83
CA ALA A 203 10.56 -13.22 8.20
C ALA A 203 10.11 -12.01 9.02
N VAL A 204 10.06 -12.12 10.37
CA VAL A 204 9.78 -10.99 11.27
C VAL A 204 10.89 -9.94 11.20
N ILE A 205 12.16 -10.35 11.22
CA ILE A 205 13.31 -9.43 11.08
C ILE A 205 13.25 -8.71 9.73
N ASP A 206 12.97 -9.44 8.66
CA ASP A 206 12.89 -8.85 7.32
C ASP A 206 11.70 -7.91 7.16
N GLN A 207 10.57 -8.19 7.82
CA GLN A 207 9.44 -7.27 7.85
C GLN A 207 9.73 -6.07 8.74
N TRP A 208 10.53 -6.20 9.81
CA TRP A 208 10.92 -5.07 10.65
C TRP A 208 11.74 -4.03 9.90
N GLY A 209 12.55 -4.46 8.92
CA GLY A 209 13.34 -3.55 8.08
C GLY A 209 12.49 -2.67 7.14
N GLU A 210 11.36 -3.17 6.64
CA GLU A 210 10.55 -2.45 5.63
C GLU A 210 9.98 -1.12 6.19
N PRO A 211 9.29 -1.07 7.36
CA PRO A 211 8.83 0.17 7.97
C PRO A 211 9.93 1.21 8.19
N ILE A 212 11.14 0.76 8.58
CA ILE A 212 12.27 1.66 8.80
C ILE A 212 12.66 2.36 7.50
N MET A 213 12.76 1.61 6.40
CA MET A 213 13.10 2.17 5.10
C MET A 213 12.03 3.16 4.62
N VAL A 214 10.75 2.80 4.72
CA VAL A 214 9.63 3.67 4.32
C VAL A 214 9.62 4.98 5.13
N MET A 215 9.83 4.91 6.45
CA MET A 215 9.94 6.11 7.29
C MET A 215 11.17 6.96 6.94
N LEU A 216 12.33 6.34 6.73
CA LEU A 216 13.57 7.05 6.37
C LEU A 216 13.40 7.82 5.07
N TRP A 217 12.75 7.25 4.06
CA TRP A 217 12.47 7.95 2.80
C TRP A 217 11.55 9.15 3.00
N GLN A 218 10.48 9.02 3.80
CA GLN A 218 9.60 10.17 4.10
C GLN A 218 10.33 11.29 4.84
N ILE A 219 11.18 10.94 5.80
CA ILE A 219 11.99 11.91 6.55
C ILE A 219 13.00 12.57 5.59
N LEU A 220 13.76 11.80 4.82
CA LEU A 220 14.75 12.34 3.88
C LEU A 220 14.14 13.29 2.86
N VAL A 221 12.98 12.95 2.26
CA VAL A 221 12.27 13.82 1.32
C VAL A 221 11.79 15.10 2.02
N ALA A 222 11.23 15.00 3.23
CA ALA A 222 10.85 16.18 4.00
C ALA A 222 12.07 17.08 4.30
N PHE A 223 13.21 16.51 4.68
CA PHE A 223 14.45 17.27 4.91
C PHE A 223 14.99 17.89 3.62
N MET A 224 14.99 17.17 2.50
CA MET A 224 15.50 17.64 1.20
C MET A 224 14.62 18.72 0.56
N LEU A 225 13.30 18.70 0.78
CA LEU A 225 12.39 19.70 0.19
C LEU A 225 12.13 20.88 1.12
N ILE A 226 12.01 20.66 2.43
CA ILE A 226 11.60 21.70 3.39
C ILE A 226 12.79 22.57 3.82
N ILE A 227 13.97 21.98 4.05
CA ILE A 227 15.12 22.76 4.55
C ILE A 227 15.59 23.80 3.53
N PRO A 228 15.79 23.48 2.25
CA PRO A 228 16.19 24.48 1.27
C PRO A 228 15.14 25.58 1.09
N PHE A 229 13.85 25.22 1.18
CA PHE A 229 12.76 26.19 1.06
C PHE A 229 12.66 27.11 2.28
N MET A 230 12.88 26.58 3.48
CA MET A 230 12.97 27.36 4.71
C MET A 230 14.23 28.24 4.77
N GLU A 231 15.36 27.80 4.23
CA GLU A 231 16.55 28.63 4.10
C GLU A 231 16.37 29.74 3.06
N MET A 232 15.77 29.45 1.91
CA MET A 232 15.37 30.46 0.92
C MET A 232 14.42 31.51 1.51
N ALA A 233 13.45 31.10 2.33
CA ALA A 233 12.53 32.02 2.99
C ALA A 233 13.19 32.90 4.06
N LYS A 234 14.35 32.49 4.60
CA LYS A 234 15.17 33.25 5.55
C LYS A 234 16.21 34.14 4.87
N THR A 235 16.46 33.94 3.57
CA THR A 235 17.43 34.76 2.84
C THR A 235 16.79 36.11 2.51
N PRO A 236 17.42 37.26 2.83
CA PRO A 236 16.89 38.55 2.43
C PRO A 236 16.75 38.58 0.92
N LEU A 237 15.60 39.06 0.42
CA LEU A 237 15.42 39.31 -1.01
C LEU A 237 16.62 40.11 -1.53
N SER A 238 17.21 39.63 -2.63
CA SER A 238 18.30 40.30 -3.34
C SER A 238 17.99 41.80 -3.48
N PRO A 239 19.00 42.70 -3.41
CA PRO A 239 18.82 44.14 -3.59
C PRO A 239 18.02 44.51 -4.85
N TYR A 240 18.07 43.64 -5.87
CA TYR A 240 17.33 43.78 -7.12
C TYR A 240 15.81 43.62 -6.96
N LEU A 241 15.35 42.74 -6.06
CA LEU A 241 13.93 42.48 -5.78
C LEU A 241 13.34 43.47 -4.76
N GLN A 242 14.16 44.03 -3.87
CA GLN A 242 13.71 45.09 -2.94
C GLN A 242 13.26 46.36 -3.67
N LYS A 243 13.81 46.65 -4.86
CA LYS A 243 13.43 47.81 -5.68
C LYS A 243 11.97 47.78 -6.15
N TYR A 244 11.37 46.59 -6.27
CA TYR A 244 10.00 46.40 -6.77
C TYR A 244 8.95 46.34 -5.66
N LYS A 245 9.35 46.19 -4.39
CA LYS A 245 8.44 46.13 -3.25
C LYS A 245 7.91 47.51 -2.81
N ARG A 246 8.45 48.61 -3.36
CA ARG A 246 8.03 49.99 -3.08
C ARG A 246 6.97 50.54 -4.06
N LYS A 247 6.40 49.69 -4.94
CA LYS A 247 5.39 50.10 -5.95
C LYS A 247 4.04 49.38 -5.83
N LEU A 248 3.77 48.73 -4.70
CA LEU A 248 2.44 48.31 -4.26
C LEU A 248 2.17 48.99 -2.91
#